data_AF-Q4ZHM6-F1
#
_entry.id   AF-Q4ZHM6-F1
#
_cell.length_a   1.000
_cell.length_b   1.000
_cell.length_c   1.000
_cell.angle_alpha   90.00
_cell.angle_beta   90.00
_cell.angle_gamma   90.00
#
_symmetry.space_group_name_H-M   'P 1'
#
loop_
_entity.id
_entity.type
_entity.pdbx_description
1 polymer ?
#
loop_
_entity_poly.entity_id
_entity_poly.type
_entity_poly.pdbx_seq_one_letter_code
_entity_poly.pdbx_strand_id
1 'polypeptide(L)'
;IWIDGDGGLRCKTTTMDLPSSGQVTVADCKEWNFDGSSTNQAAGHDSDVFLRPAAVFKDPFRGGKNVLVLAECYNADGTPNKTNYRYAAKKTMDAA
;
A
#
# COMPACT_ATOMS: atom_id res chain seq x y z
N ILE A 1 1.19 -4.80 0.68
CA ILE A 1 2.65 -4.82 0.94
C ILE A 1 3.11 -3.38 0.93
N TRP A 2 3.91 -2.96 1.90
CA TRP A 2 4.42 -1.59 2.01
C TRP A 2 5.82 -1.58 2.65
N ILE A 3 6.45 -0.41 2.63
CA ILE A 3 7.73 -0.14 3.28
C ILE A 3 7.48 0.59 4.60
N ASP A 4 8.10 0.12 5.68
CA ASP A 4 7.95 0.69 7.02
C ASP A 4 8.85 1.92 7.27
N GLY A 5 8.87 2.41 8.51
CA GLY A 5 9.67 3.55 8.93
C GLY A 5 11.18 3.31 8.89
N ASP A 6 11.61 2.05 8.88
CA ASP A 6 13.01 1.63 8.89
C ASP A 6 13.47 1.10 7.52
N GLY A 7 12.62 1.20 6.49
CA GLY A 7 12.89 0.70 5.14
C GLY A 7 12.63 -0.79 4.95
N GLY A 8 12.06 -1.48 5.94
CA GLY A 8 11.71 -2.89 5.91
C GLY A 8 10.38 -3.16 5.19
N LEU A 9 10.23 -4.37 4.65
CA LEU A 9 8.97 -4.81 4.04
C LEU A 9 7.96 -5.27 5.10
N ARG A 10 6.71 -4.86 4.94
CA ARG A 10 5.57 -5.30 5.74
C ARG A 10 4.42 -5.77 4.85
N CYS A 11 3.61 -6.70 5.36
CA CYS A 11 2.43 -7.17 4.66
C CYS A 11 1.34 -7.64 5.63
N LYS A 12 0.10 -7.57 5.15
CA LYS A 12 -1.08 -8.22 5.75
C LYS A 12 -2.05 -8.60 4.62
N THR A 13 -3.04 -9.44 4.92
CA THR A 13 -3.97 -9.97 3.93
C THR A 13 -5.39 -9.52 4.24
N THR A 14 -6.17 -9.19 3.20
CA THR A 14 -7.62 -9.04 3.26
C THR A 14 -8.26 -9.86 2.15
N THR A 15 -9.53 -10.20 2.34
CA THR A 15 -10.37 -10.80 1.31
C THR A 15 -11.12 -9.69 0.58
N MET A 16 -11.33 -9.85 -0.72
CA MET A 16 -12.16 -8.98 -1.53
C MET A 16 -12.98 -9.81 -2.52
N ASP A 17 -14.10 -9.27 -2.95
CA ASP A 17 -14.83 -9.84 -4.07
C ASP A 17 -14.03 -9.70 -5.36
N LEU A 18 -14.11 -10.73 -6.20
CA LEU A 18 -13.44 -10.68 -7.50
C LEU A 18 -14.21 -9.76 -8.44
N PRO A 19 -13.52 -8.87 -9.18
CA PRO A 19 -14.16 -8.07 -10.22
C PRO A 19 -14.74 -9.00 -11.29
N SER A 20 -15.79 -8.53 -11.98
CA SER A 20 -16.49 -9.28 -13.03
C SER A 20 -15.58 -9.67 -14.19
N SER A 21 -14.52 -8.89 -14.43
CA SER A 21 -13.45 -9.19 -15.40
C SER A 21 -12.61 -10.43 -15.04
N GLY A 22 -12.63 -10.85 -13.77
CA GLY A 22 -11.75 -11.90 -13.23
C GLY A 22 -10.29 -11.47 -13.03
N GLN A 23 -9.93 -10.24 -13.39
CA GLN A 23 -8.59 -9.68 -13.24
C GLN A 23 -8.63 -8.48 -12.30
N VAL A 24 -7.89 -8.55 -11.19
CA VAL A 24 -7.74 -7.45 -10.24
C VAL A 24 -6.76 -6.40 -10.79
N THR A 25 -7.18 -5.14 -10.78
CA THR A 25 -6.36 -3.98 -11.09
C THR A 25 -6.21 -3.09 -9.85
N VAL A 26 -5.34 -2.08 -9.93
CA VAL A 26 -5.16 -1.09 -8.85
C VAL A 26 -6.48 -0.38 -8.51
N ALA A 27 -7.31 -0.09 -9.53
CA ALA A 27 -8.59 0.61 -9.34
C ALA A 27 -9.64 -0.22 -8.58
N ASP A 28 -9.51 -1.55 -8.59
CA ASP A 28 -10.41 -2.45 -7.85
C ASP A 28 -10.03 -2.56 -6.36
N CYS A 29 -8.82 -2.13 -6.00
CA CYS A 29 -8.29 -2.25 -4.65
C CYS A 29 -8.70 -1.04 -3.79
N LYS A 30 -9.37 -1.29 -2.67
CA LYS A 30 -9.71 -0.22 -1.70
C LYS A 30 -8.47 0.35 -1.02
N GLU A 31 -8.54 1.63 -0.65
CA GLU A 31 -7.64 2.18 0.36
C GLU A 31 -7.84 1.40 1.67
N TRP A 32 -6.74 1.18 2.38
CA TRP A 32 -6.75 0.53 3.67
C TRP A 32 -5.85 1.29 4.65
N ASN A 33 -5.70 0.81 5.87
CA ASN A 33 -4.88 1.43 6.89
C ASN A 33 -4.14 0.37 7.70
N PHE A 34 -3.18 0.77 8.52
CA PHE A 34 -2.54 -0.07 9.54
C PHE A 34 -2.08 0.80 10.71
N ASP A 35 -1.75 0.15 11.83
CA ASP A 35 -1.15 0.81 12.98
C ASP A 35 0.33 1.15 12.71
N GLY A 36 0.58 2.42 12.43
CA GLY A 36 1.88 3.02 12.16
C GLY A 36 2.81 3.07 13.38
N SER A 37 2.29 2.98 14.59
CA SER A 37 3.13 2.99 15.81
C SER A 37 4.00 1.73 15.92
N SER A 38 3.48 0.59 15.45
CA SER A 38 4.18 -0.70 15.38
C SER A 38 5.20 -0.81 14.23
N THR A 39 5.36 0.24 13.43
CA THR A 39 6.18 0.25 12.21
C THR A 39 7.05 1.49 12.07
N ASN A 40 7.17 2.31 13.14
CA ASN A 40 7.93 3.56 13.16
C ASN A 40 7.43 4.59 12.13
N GLN A 41 6.14 4.58 11.79
CA GLN A 41 5.53 5.46 10.79
C GLN A 41 4.58 6.50 11.37
N ALA A 42 4.13 6.34 12.62
CA ALA A 42 3.25 7.26 13.31
C ALA A 42 3.43 7.22 14.83
N ALA A 43 2.96 8.25 15.54
CA ALA A 43 2.97 8.28 17.00
C ALA A 43 1.82 7.44 17.58
N GLY A 44 1.94 6.96 18.83
CA GLY A 44 0.94 6.06 19.41
C GLY A 44 -0.46 6.65 19.64
N HIS A 45 -0.60 7.99 19.71
CA HIS A 45 -1.90 8.65 19.94
C HIS A 45 -2.64 9.02 18.65
N ASP A 46 -1.96 8.95 17.51
CA ASP A 46 -2.50 9.15 16.16
C ASP A 46 -1.72 8.24 15.22
N SER A 47 -2.08 6.95 15.23
CA SER A 47 -1.26 5.90 14.66
C SER A 47 -1.74 5.38 13.31
N ASP A 48 -2.87 5.89 12.79
CA ASP A 48 -3.40 5.43 11.51
C ASP A 48 -2.50 5.90 10.34
N VAL A 49 -2.00 4.94 9.58
CA VAL A 49 -1.29 5.18 8.32
C VAL A 49 -2.05 4.49 7.20
N PHE A 50 -2.35 5.25 6.14
CA PHE A 50 -3.14 4.81 5.01
C PHE A 50 -2.29 4.14 3.95
N LEU A 51 -2.81 3.06 3.38
CA LEU A 51 -2.24 2.28 2.29
C LEU A 51 -3.02 2.57 1.01
N ARG A 52 -2.39 3.27 0.08
CA ARG A 52 -2.94 3.52 -1.26
C ARG A 52 -2.35 2.55 -2.26
N PRO A 53 -3.15 1.68 -2.89
CA PRO A 53 -2.69 0.73 -3.90
C PRO A 53 -1.94 1.43 -5.05
N ALA A 54 -0.80 0.86 -5.44
CA ALA A 54 0.09 1.45 -6.46
C ALA A 54 0.42 0.47 -7.59
N ALA A 55 0.51 -0.82 -7.30
CA ALA A 55 0.71 -1.88 -8.30
C ALA A 55 0.13 -3.21 -7.83
N VAL A 56 -0.31 -4.03 -8.80
CA VAL A 56 -0.90 -5.36 -8.56
C VAL A 56 -0.08 -6.40 -9.33
N PHE A 57 0.23 -7.52 -8.67
CA PHE A 57 0.95 -8.66 -9.23
C PHE A 57 0.21 -9.96 -8.89
N LYS A 58 0.35 -11.00 -9.71
CA LYS A 58 -0.14 -12.34 -9.35
C LYS A 58 0.62 -12.85 -8.14
N ASP A 59 -0.08 -13.45 -7.17
CA ASP A 59 0.54 -14.05 -5.98
C ASP A 59 1.09 -15.45 -6.30
N PRO A 60 2.43 -15.63 -6.38
CA PRO A 60 3.02 -16.92 -6.70
C PRO A 60 2.95 -17.92 -5.54
N PHE A 61 2.66 -17.46 -4.32
CA PHE A 61 2.61 -18.29 -3.12
C PHE A 61 1.22 -18.90 -2.93
N ARG A 62 0.18 -18.09 -3.14
CA ARG A 62 -1.22 -18.56 -3.05
C ARG A 62 -1.79 -19.07 -4.36
N GLY A 63 -1.25 -18.61 -5.49
CA GLY A 63 -1.72 -18.97 -6.83
C GLY A 63 -3.17 -18.58 -7.11
N GLY A 64 -3.74 -19.14 -8.18
CA GLY A 64 -5.11 -18.91 -8.58
C GLY A 64 -5.39 -17.43 -8.90
N LYS A 65 -6.43 -16.88 -8.28
CA LYS A 65 -6.87 -15.48 -8.46
C LYS A 65 -6.33 -14.53 -7.38
N ASN A 66 -5.43 -15.00 -6.52
CA ASN A 66 -4.84 -14.18 -5.47
C ASN A 66 -3.80 -13.22 -6.04
N VAL A 67 -3.70 -12.04 -5.44
CA VAL A 67 -2.79 -10.98 -5.88
C VAL A 67 -1.97 -10.42 -4.74
N LEU A 68 -0.77 -9.96 -5.07
CA LEU A 68 0.05 -9.10 -4.25
C LEU A 68 -0.22 -7.66 -4.65
N VAL A 69 -0.55 -6.82 -3.67
CA VAL A 69 -0.76 -5.38 -3.88
C VAL A 69 0.37 -4.62 -3.20
N LEU A 70 1.17 -3.91 -3.99
CA LEU A 70 2.14 -2.94 -3.49
C LEU A 70 1.42 -1.61 -3.27
N ALA A 71 1.60 -1.01 -2.10
CA ALA A 71 0.92 0.21 -1.70
C ALA A 71 1.90 1.26 -1.19
N GLU A 72 1.53 2.52 -1.37
CA GLU A 72 2.18 3.68 -0.77
C GLU A 72 1.59 4.00 0.60
N CYS A 73 2.40 4.59 1.49
CA CYS A 73 1.97 5.02 2.80
C CYS A 73 1.65 6.53 2.83
N TYR A 74 0.51 6.88 3.43
CA TYR A 74 0.04 8.25 3.61
C TYR A 74 -0.36 8.50 5.07
N ASN A 75 -0.12 9.70 5.56
CA ASN A 75 -0.59 10.13 6.88
C ASN A 75 -2.11 10.41 6.83
N ALA A 76 -2.73 10.56 8.00
CA ALA A 76 -4.17 10.81 8.11
C ALA A 76 -4.64 12.13 7.46
N ASP A 77 -3.75 13.13 7.37
CA ASP A 77 -3.99 14.38 6.66
C ASP A 77 -3.87 14.26 5.13
N GLY A 78 -3.56 13.06 4.62
CA GLY A 78 -3.39 12.77 3.21
C GLY A 78 -2.02 13.12 2.63
N THR A 79 -1.08 13.64 3.44
CA THR A 79 0.32 13.85 3.02
C THR A 79 1.06 12.52 2.89
N PRO A 80 2.07 12.42 2.00
CA PRO A 80 2.89 11.21 1.92
C PRO A 80 3.59 10.96 3.25
N ASN A 81 3.56 9.72 3.74
CA ASN A 81 4.29 9.36 4.95
C ASN A 81 5.79 9.60 4.75
N LYS A 82 6.55 9.86 5.83
CA LYS A 82 7.98 10.22 5.76
C LYS A 82 8.85 9.25 4.96
N THR A 83 8.48 7.96 4.86
CA THR A 83 9.21 6.95 4.08
C THR A 83 8.60 6.64 2.70
N ASN A 84 7.59 7.41 2.27
CA ASN A 84 7.00 7.27 0.94
C ASN A 84 7.84 7.99 -0.14
N TYR A 85 9.00 7.40 -0.48
CA TYR A 85 9.86 7.91 -1.55
C TYR A 85 9.27 7.74 -2.95
N ARG A 86 8.28 6.83 -3.11
CA ARG A 86 7.60 6.61 -4.39
C ARG A 86 6.87 7.88 -4.84
N TYR A 87 6.27 8.63 -3.92
CA TYR A 87 5.56 9.86 -4.24
C TYR A 87 6.44 10.85 -5.05
N ALA A 88 7.65 11.14 -4.54
CA ALA A 88 8.60 12.02 -5.21
C ALA A 88 9.10 11.43 -6.54
N ALA A 89 9.46 10.13 -6.55
CA ALA A 89 9.92 9.46 -7.75
C ALA A 89 8.86 9.47 -8.87
N LYS A 90 7.60 9.18 -8.54
CA LYS A 90 6.49 9.21 -9.50
C LYS A 90 6.32 10.59 -10.11
N LYS A 91 6.34 11.64 -9.27
CA LYS A 91 6.23 13.03 -9.74
C LYS A 91 7.34 13.39 -10.74
N THR A 92 8.57 12.97 -10.50
CA THR A 92 9.69 13.19 -11.42
C THR A 92 9.49 12.44 -12.74
N MET A 93 9.05 11.18 -12.68
CA MET A 93 8.83 10.36 -13.89
C MET A 93 7.64 10.83 -14.72
N ASP A 94 6.57 11.34 -14.09
CA ASP A 94 5.41 11.89 -14.81
C ASP A 94 5.73 13.22 -15.52
N ALA A 95 6.77 13.93 -15.07
CA ALA A 95 7.18 15.23 -15.61
C ALA A 95 8.24 15.12 -16.72
N ALA A 96 8.75 13.92 -16.97
CA ALA A 96 9.73 13.60 -18.02
C ALA A 96 9.02 13.22 -19.32
#